data_AF-A0AAP5IGM0-F1
#
_entry.id   AF-A0AAP5IGM0-F1
#
_cell.length_a   1.000
_cell.length_b   1.000
_cell.length_c   1.000
_cell.angle_alpha   90.00
_cell.angle_beta   90.00
_cell.angle_gamma   90.00
#
_symmetry.space_group_name_H-M   'P 1'
#
loop_
_entity.id
_entity.type
_entity.pdbx_description
1 polymer ?
#
loop_
_entity_poly.entity_id
_entity_poly.type
_entity_poly.pdbx_seq_one_letter_code
_entity_poly.pdbx_strand_id
1 'polypeptide(L)' 'MGFADLSIGEIAADYSIPVDKVLSICDQLKIAYKNQKTRLALEDAKAIISEILSEQASTGTNNNVGETEVN' A
#
# COMPACT_ATOMS: atom_id res chain seq x y z
N MET A 1 -14.46 -18.20 0.75
CA MET A 1 -13.51 -17.10 1.05
C MET A 1 -14.28 -15.79 1.08
N GLY A 2 -14.01 -14.93 2.06
CA GLY A 2 -14.65 -13.60 2.15
C GLY A 2 -13.90 -12.57 1.31
N PHE A 3 -14.63 -11.60 0.77
CA PHE A 3 -14.04 -10.39 0.18
C PHE A 3 -13.73 -9.40 1.30
N ALA A 4 -12.65 -8.63 1.17
CA ALA A 4 -12.49 -7.44 1.97
C ALA A 4 -13.60 -6.45 1.60
N ASP A 5 -14.05 -5.65 2.57
CA ASP A 5 -14.93 -4.51 2.30
C ASP A 5 -14.13 -3.30 1.76
N LEU A 6 -12.97 -3.55 1.16
CA LEU A 6 -12.03 -2.55 0.68
C LEU A 6 -11.78 -2.76 -0.82
N SER A 7 -11.90 -1.66 -1.57
CA SER A 7 -11.57 -1.60 -3.00
C SER A 7 -10.18 -0.96 -3.21
N ILE A 8 -9.58 -1.12 -4.40
CA ILE A 8 -8.26 -0.50 -4.72
C ILE A 8 -8.28 1.02 -4.47
N GLY A 9 -9.38 1.69 -4.85
CA GLY A 9 -9.53 3.13 -4.62
C GLY A 9 -9.66 3.51 -3.15
N GLU A 10 -10.24 2.64 -2.33
CA GLU A 10 -10.36 2.86 -0.88
C GLU A 10 -9.02 2.65 -0.17
N ILE A 11 -8.27 1.61 -0.56
CA ILE A 11 -6.90 1.40 -0.07
C ILE A 11 -6.02 2.60 -0.45
N ALA A 12 -6.10 3.07 -1.70
CA ALA A 12 -5.35 4.25 -2.13
C ALA A 12 -5.68 5.50 -1.29
N ALA A 13 -6.97 5.72 -1.00
CA ALA A 13 -7.43 6.83 -0.17
C ALA A 13 -6.99 6.69 1.30
N ASP A 14 -7.09 5.50 1.88
CA ASP A 14 -6.76 5.22 3.28
C ASP A 14 -5.26 5.45 3.57
N TYR A 15 -4.40 5.01 2.65
CA TYR A 15 -2.95 5.17 2.74
C TYR A 15 -2.43 6.47 2.11
N SER A 16 -3.32 7.33 1.61
CA SER A 16 -2.97 8.60 0.94
C SER A 16 -1.90 8.42 -0.17
N ILE A 17 -2.02 7.34 -0.95
CA ILE A 17 -1.13 7.02 -2.07
C ILE A 17 -1.91 7.05 -3.39
N PRO A 18 -1.26 7.31 -4.53
CA PRO A 18 -1.94 7.26 -5.81
C PRO A 18 -2.40 5.84 -6.15
N VAL A 19 -3.58 5.73 -6.76
CA VAL A 19 -4.15 4.44 -7.23
C VAL A 19 -3.18 3.73 -8.18
N ASP A 20 -2.41 4.48 -8.97
CA ASP A 20 -1.36 3.95 -9.85
C ASP A 20 -0.29 3.13 -9.09
N LYS A 21 0.07 3.56 -7.87
CA LYS A 21 0.98 2.83 -6.99
C LYS A 21 0.33 1.54 -6.49
N VAL A 22 -0.93 1.59 -6.07
CA VAL A 22 -1.68 0.39 -5.66
C VAL A 22 -1.82 -0.60 -6.82
N LEU A 23 -2.06 -0.11 -8.03
CA LEU A 23 -2.13 -0.93 -9.25
C LEU A 23 -0.78 -1.56 -9.60
N SER A 24 0.32 -0.84 -9.41
CA SER A 24 1.67 -1.38 -9.59
C SER A 24 1.96 -2.53 -8.62
N ILE A 25 1.55 -2.39 -7.35
CA ILE A 25 1.64 -3.46 -6.35
C ILE A 25 0.74 -4.65 -6.75
N CYS A 26 -0.46 -4.39 -7.25
CA CYS A 26 -1.33 -5.45 -7.78
C CYS A 26 -0.65 -6.22 -8.92
N ASP A 27 0.03 -5.53 -9.83
CA ASP A 27 0.77 -6.16 -10.94
C ASP A 27 1.92 -7.04 -10.42
N GLN A 28 2.70 -6.54 -9.45
CA GLN A 28 3.78 -7.28 -8.79
C GLN A 28 3.27 -8.57 -8.10
N LEU A 29 2.11 -8.48 -7.45
CA LEU A 29 1.47 -9.61 -6.78
C LEU A 29 0.69 -10.53 -7.74
N LYS A 30 0.71 -10.26 -9.05
CA LYS A 30 -0.06 -10.96 -10.09
C LYS A 30 -1.57 -10.97 -9.84
N ILE A 31 -2.05 -9.90 -9.23
CA ILE A 31 -3.46 -9.68 -8.93
C ILE A 31 -4.14 -9.13 -10.18
N ALA A 32 -5.15 -9.84 -10.70
CA ALA A 32 -5.82 -9.50 -11.96
C ALA A 32 -6.83 -8.34 -11.86
N TYR A 33 -7.03 -7.74 -10.68
CA TYR A 33 -8.00 -6.66 -10.49
C TYR A 33 -7.47 -5.35 -11.10
N LYS A 34 -8.16 -4.88 -12.14
CA LYS A 34 -7.85 -3.62 -12.84
C LYS A 34 -8.83 -2.49 -12.52
N ASN A 35 -9.87 -2.78 -11.74
CA ASN A 35 -10.96 -1.85 -11.51
C ASN A 35 -10.95 -1.35 -10.06
N GLN A 36 -10.94 -0.03 -9.92
CA GLN A 36 -10.80 0.66 -8.64
C GLN A 36 -11.96 0.41 -7.67
N LYS A 37 -13.11 -0.04 -8.20
CA LYS A 37 -14.35 -0.32 -7.46
C LYS A 37 -14.58 -1.82 -7.19
N THR A 38 -13.68 -2.69 -7.65
CA THR A 38 -13.81 -4.12 -7.39
C THR A 38 -13.36 -4.41 -5.96
N ARG A 39 -14.22 -5.08 -5.19
CA ARG A 39 -13.86 -5.59 -3.87
C ARG A 39 -12.75 -6.62 -4.01
N LEU A 40 -11.65 -6.40 -3.31
CA LEU A 40 -10.55 -7.35 -3.29
C LEU A 40 -10.90 -8.57 -2.45
N ALA A 41 -10.29 -9.71 -2.76
CA ALA A 41 -10.28 -10.82 -1.81
C ALA A 41 -9.55 -10.37 -0.53
N LEU A 42 -9.98 -10.90 0.62
CA LEU A 42 -9.36 -10.55 1.90
C LEU A 42 -7.86 -10.82 1.92
N GLU A 43 -7.43 -11.91 1.27
CA GLU A 43 -6.03 -12.30 1.14
C GLU A 43 -5.23 -11.30 0.28
N ASP A 44 -5.79 -10.87 -0.85
CA ASP A 44 -5.19 -9.89 -1.75
C ASP A 44 -5.07 -8.51 -1.11
N ALA A 45 -6.14 -8.04 -0.45
CA ALA A 45 -6.15 -6.74 0.24
C ALA A 45 -5.05 -6.69 1.32
N LYS A 46 -4.89 -7.77 2.08
CA LYS A 46 -3.85 -7.88 3.10
C LYS A 46 -2.45 -7.86 2.50
N ALA A 47 -2.23 -8.55 1.38
CA ALA A 47 -0.93 -8.57 0.71
C ALA A 47 -0.53 -7.17 0.21
N ILE A 48 -1.45 -6.45 -0.42
CA ILE A 48 -1.22 -5.07 -0.90
C ILE A 48 -0.89 -4.14 0.25
N ILE A 49 -1.68 -4.16 1.33
CA ILE A 49 -1.44 -3.32 2.52
C ILE A 49 -0.07 -3.63 3.13
N SER A 50 0.29 -4.91 3.21
CA SER A 50 1.60 -5.33 3.73
C SER A 50 2.74 -4.75 2.89
N GLU A 51 2.62 -4.76 1.56
CA GLU A 51 3.63 -4.19 0.66
C GLU A 51 3.69 -2.66 0.80
N ILE A 52 2.54 -1.97 0.88
CA ILE A 52 2.47 -0.52 1.11
C ILE A 52 3.20 -0.13 2.41
N LEU A 53 2.96 -0.88 3.49
CA LEU A 53 3.62 -0.65 4.79
C LEU A 53 5.13 -0.94 4.73
N SER A 54 5.52 -2.00 4.01
CA SER A 54 6.92 -2.38 3.79
C SER A 54 7.68 -1.32 2.97
N GLU A 55 7.07 -0.83 1.88
CA GLU A 55 7.61 0.26 1.08
C GLU A 55 7.71 1.54 1.89
N GLN A 56 6.67 1.93 2.65
CA GLN A 56 6.71 3.12 3.50
C GLN A 56 7.81 3.04 4.57
N ALA A 57 7.95 1.88 5.22
CA ALA A 57 9.03 1.63 6.18
C ALA A 57 10.42 1.75 5.53
N SER A 58 10.56 1.33 4.27
CA SER A 58 11.81 1.41 3.50
C SER A 58 12.10 2.83 2.99
N THR A 59 11.07 3.58 2.58
CA THR A 59 11.18 4.98 2.16
C THR A 59 11.26 5.98 3.32
N GLY A 60 11.19 5.51 4.57
CA GLY A 60 11.47 6.28 5.79
C GLY A 60 12.95 6.63 6.01
N THR A 61 13.86 6.24 5.10
CA THR A 61 15.26 6.68 5.09
C THR A 61 15.47 7.79 4.05
N ASN A 62 14.84 8.95 4.28
CA ASN A 62 15.48 10.23 3.99
C ASN A 62 14.79 11.36 4.77
N ASN A 63 14.93 11.35 6.09
CA ASN A 63 14.79 12.56 6.89
C ASN A 63 16.06 12.68 7.74
N ASN A 64 16.94 13.56 7.30
CA ASN A 64 17.93 14.28 8.08
C ASN A 64 17.48 14.56 9.53
N VAL A 65 17.85 13.69 10.48
CA VAL A 65 18.00 14.07 11.88
C VAL A 65 19.49 14.23 12.13
N GLY A 66 19.96 15.45 11.90
CA GLY A 66 21.02 15.98 12.73
C GLY A 66 20.42 16.17 14.11
N GLU A 67 20.63 15.22 15.00
CA GLU A 67 20.63 15.50 16.43
C GLU A 67 22.08 15.42 16.87
N THR A 68 22.66 16.62 16.95
CA THR A 68 23.88 16.87 17.70
C THR A 68 23.62 16.47 19.15
N GLU A 69 24.25 15.38 19.61
CA GLU A 69 24.52 15.23 21.03
C GLU A 69 25.51 16.33 21.43
N VAL A 70 24.94 17.35 22.06
CA VAL A 70 25.63 18.42 22.76
C VAL A 70 26.10 17.89 24.11
N ASN A 71 27.32 18.31 24.49
CA ASN A 71 27.92 18.34 25.84
C ASN A 71 28.48 17.03 26.41
#